data_AF-A0A848VT25-F1
#
_entry.id   AF-A0A848VT25-F1
#
_cell.length_a   1.000
_cell.length_b   1.000
_cell.length_c   1.000
_cell.angle_alpha   90.00
_cell.angle_beta   90.00
_cell.angle_gamma   90.00
#
_symmetry.space_group_name_H-M   'P 1'
#
loop_
_entity.id
_entity.type
_entity.pdbx_description
1 polymer ?
#
loop_
_entity_poly.entity_id
_entity_poly.type
_entity_poly.pdbx_seq_one_letter_code
_entity_poly.pdbx_strand_id
1 'polypeptide(L)'
;MRKLILLVGILAVSACAQATDAVNSDVTQAKLQTDTAKYFDTSPRYVKVGNLKQSMVGTAYQARVGGRLYDCKYFRSAVSCWRAS
;
A
#
# COMPACT_ATOMS: atom_id res chain seq x y z
N MET A 1 -38.88 18.35 -0.15
CA MET A 1 -38.11 17.25 -0.80
C MET A 1 -36.64 17.63 -1.05
N ARG A 2 -35.95 18.30 -0.11
CA ARG A 2 -34.52 18.67 -0.22
C ARG A 2 -33.60 17.85 0.70
N LYS A 3 -34.16 17.03 1.59
CA LYS A 3 -33.42 16.25 2.61
C LYS A 3 -32.93 14.87 2.12
N LEU A 4 -33.35 14.43 0.93
CA LEU A 4 -33.00 13.08 0.43
C LEU A 4 -31.66 13.01 -0.31
N ILE A 5 -31.12 14.15 -0.78
CA ILE A 5 -29.90 14.18 -1.62
C ILE A 5 -28.61 14.04 -0.77
N LEU A 6 -28.67 14.36 0.52
CA LEU A 6 -27.50 14.28 1.41
C LEU A 6 -27.18 12.85 1.90
N LEU A 7 -28.11 11.91 1.82
CA LEU A 7 -27.92 10.53 2.30
C LEU A 7 -27.22 9.61 1.30
N VAL A 8 -27.33 9.90 -0.01
CA VAL A 8 -26.70 9.07 -1.06
C VAL A 8 -25.18 9.27 -1.11
N GLY A 9 -24.69 10.47 -0.81
CA GLY A 9 -23.26 10.78 -0.81
C GLY A 9 -22.46 10.04 0.28
N ILE A 10 -23.08 9.73 1.43
CA ILE A 10 -22.40 9.11 2.57
C ILE A 10 -22.24 7.59 2.37
N LEU A 11 -23.19 6.95 1.67
CA LEU A 11 -23.17 5.50 1.43
C LEU A 11 -22.13 5.06 0.41
N ALA A 12 -21.79 5.91 -0.58
CA ALA A 12 -20.76 5.59 -1.56
C ALA A 12 -19.34 5.66 -0.98
N VAL A 13 -19.09 6.59 -0.04
CA VAL A 13 -17.77 6.79 0.57
C VAL A 13 -17.43 5.67 1.55
N SER A 14 -18.42 5.15 2.29
CA SER A 14 -18.20 4.04 3.22
C SER A 14 -17.87 2.72 2.51
N ALA A 15 -18.42 2.47 1.32
CA ALA A 15 -18.12 1.28 0.52
C ALA A 15 -16.66 1.28 0.02
N CYS A 16 -16.14 2.43 -0.43
CA CYS A 16 -14.75 2.57 -0.87
C CYS A 16 -13.74 2.45 0.28
N ALA A 17 -14.09 2.96 1.46
CA ALA A 17 -13.27 2.79 2.67
C ALA A 17 -13.16 1.31 3.06
N GLN A 18 -14.29 0.60 3.18
CA GLN A 18 -14.33 -0.83 3.51
C GLN A 18 -13.56 -1.71 2.52
N ALA A 19 -13.67 -1.42 1.23
CA ALA A 19 -12.91 -2.15 0.19
C ALA A 19 -11.40 -1.87 0.27
N THR A 20 -11.00 -0.64 0.63
CA THR A 20 -9.60 -0.30 0.85
C THR A 20 -9.05 -1.04 2.07
N ASP A 21 -9.82 -1.09 3.16
CA ASP A 21 -9.42 -1.80 4.38
C ASP A 21 -9.28 -3.30 4.12
N ALA A 22 -10.21 -3.93 3.40
CA ALA A 22 -10.14 -5.36 3.08
C ALA A 22 -8.90 -5.74 2.24
N VAL A 23 -8.43 -4.85 1.36
CA VAL A 23 -7.23 -5.09 0.53
C VAL A 23 -5.93 -4.87 1.31
N ASN A 24 -5.97 -4.02 2.35
CA ASN A 24 -4.75 -3.57 3.04
C ASN A 24 -4.71 -3.95 4.53
N SER A 25 -5.70 -4.68 5.06
CA SER A 25 -5.85 -5.00 6.49
C SER A 25 -4.60 -5.66 7.08
N ASP A 26 -3.92 -6.47 6.27
CA ASP A 26 -2.78 -7.27 6.70
C ASP A 26 -1.44 -6.63 6.29
N VAL A 27 -1.49 -5.47 5.63
CA VAL A 27 -0.31 -4.79 5.08
C VAL A 27 0.33 -3.93 6.16
N THR A 28 1.25 -4.54 6.90
CA THR A 28 2.09 -3.84 7.89
C THR A 28 3.42 -3.41 7.30
N GLN A 29 4.07 -2.42 7.91
CA GLN A 29 5.41 -2.00 7.52
C GLN A 29 6.44 -3.15 7.61
N ALA A 30 6.35 -3.99 8.65
CA ALA A 30 7.22 -5.16 8.81
C ALA A 30 7.02 -6.20 7.70
N LYS A 31 5.76 -6.41 7.28
CA LYS A 31 5.43 -7.28 6.15
C LYS A 31 5.99 -6.73 4.84
N LEU A 32 5.76 -5.44 4.56
CA LEU A 32 6.32 -4.78 3.37
C LEU A 32 7.85 -4.85 3.35
N GLN A 33 8.51 -4.68 4.50
CA GLN A 33 9.96 -4.81 4.61
C GLN A 33 10.43 -6.22 4.25
N THR A 34 9.78 -7.24 4.78
CA THR A 34 10.11 -8.66 4.54
C THR A 34 9.88 -9.05 3.08
N ASP A 35 8.73 -8.69 2.51
CA ASP A 35 8.38 -9.03 1.14
C ASP A 35 9.26 -8.28 0.13
N THR A 36 9.62 -7.03 0.43
CA THR A 36 10.58 -6.26 -0.38
C THR A 36 11.98 -6.86 -0.31
N ALA A 37 12.42 -7.32 0.86
CA ALA A 37 13.70 -7.99 1.01
C ALA A 37 13.76 -9.27 0.17
N LYS A 38 12.67 -10.05 0.16
CA LYS A 38 12.51 -11.22 -0.70
C LYS A 38 12.57 -10.86 -2.20
N TYR A 39 11.89 -9.78 -2.62
CA TYR A 39 11.92 -9.32 -4.02
C TYR A 39 13.33 -8.97 -4.51
N PHE A 40 14.14 -8.34 -3.66
CA PHE A 40 15.52 -7.95 -3.99
C PHE A 40 16.59 -8.99 -3.63
N ASP A 41 16.18 -10.19 -3.19
CA ASP A 41 17.08 -11.24 -2.70
C ASP A 41 18.11 -10.72 -1.67
N THR A 42 17.61 -10.01 -0.64
CA THR A 42 18.43 -9.39 0.39
C THR A 42 17.87 -9.60 1.79
N SER A 43 18.62 -9.18 2.82
CA SER A 43 18.16 -9.23 4.21
C SER A 43 17.21 -8.06 4.51
N PRO A 44 16.12 -8.26 5.28
CA PRO A 44 15.24 -7.18 5.75
C PRO A 44 15.98 -6.02 6.42
N ARG A 45 17.13 -6.28 7.07
CA ARG A 45 17.95 -5.23 7.70
C ARG A 45 18.45 -4.16 6.73
N TYR A 46 18.53 -4.48 5.44
CA TYR A 46 18.96 -3.58 4.37
C TYR A 46 17.81 -2.87 3.67
N VAL A 47 16.58 -3.13 4.09
CA VAL A 47 15.36 -2.56 3.54
C VAL A 47 14.74 -1.61 4.55
N LYS A 48 14.52 -0.36 4.14
CA LYS A 48 13.73 0.62 4.91
C LYS A 48 12.53 1.03 4.08
N VAL A 49 11.33 0.76 4.58
CA VAL A 49 10.06 1.11 3.91
C VAL A 49 9.41 2.33 4.56
N GLY A 50 8.77 3.17 3.75
CA GLY A 50 8.08 4.39 4.17
C GLY A 50 7.17 4.97 3.09
N ASN A 51 6.55 6.12 3.36
CA ASN A 51 5.63 6.80 2.42
C ASN A 51 4.51 5.88 1.90
N LEU A 52 3.85 5.15 2.82
CA LEU A 52 2.79 4.20 2.51
C LEU A 52 1.52 4.94 2.08
N LYS A 53 0.95 4.51 0.96
CA LYS A 53 -0.31 4.99 0.40
C LYS A 53 -1.19 3.79 0.07
N GLN A 54 -2.22 3.59 0.87
CA GLN A 54 -3.19 2.52 0.68
C GLN A 54 -4.29 2.95 -0.28
N SER A 55 -4.76 2.00 -1.09
CA SER A 55 -5.84 2.19 -2.04
C SER A 55 -6.59 0.87 -2.25
N MET A 56 -7.73 0.92 -2.93
CA MET A 56 -8.49 -0.27 -3.33
C MET A 56 -7.72 -1.21 -4.27
N VAL A 57 -6.60 -0.76 -4.85
CA VAL A 57 -5.76 -1.54 -5.77
C VAL A 57 -4.44 -1.98 -5.14
N GLY A 58 -4.31 -1.84 -3.82
CA GLY A 58 -3.12 -2.23 -3.05
C GLY A 58 -2.42 -1.07 -2.34
N THR A 59 -1.23 -1.35 -1.83
CA THR A 59 -0.39 -0.37 -1.11
C THR A 59 0.77 0.07 -1.99
N ALA A 60 0.84 1.35 -2.33
CA ALA A 60 2.05 1.97 -2.87
C ALA A 60 2.94 2.44 -1.73
N TYR A 61 4.26 2.31 -1.86
CA TYR A 61 5.21 2.72 -0.82
C TYR A 61 6.59 2.96 -1.42
N GLN A 62 7.48 3.59 -0.66
CA GLN A 62 8.88 3.73 -1.01
C GLN A 62 9.73 2.76 -0.20
N ALA A 63 10.75 2.20 -0.84
CA ALA A 63 11.74 1.35 -0.20
C ALA A 63 13.15 1.88 -0.49
N ARG A 64 13.96 2.02 0.56
CA ARG A 64 15.42 2.16 0.44
C ARG A 64 16.06 0.80 0.60
N VAL A 65 16.76 0.34 -0.44
CA VAL A 65 17.45 -0.96 -0.47
C VAL A 65 18.90 -0.72 -0.82
N GLY A 66 19.81 -1.05 0.10
CA GLY A 66 21.26 -0.86 -0.10
C GLY A 66 21.64 0.59 -0.46
N GLY A 67 20.93 1.59 0.07
CA GLY A 67 21.16 3.02 -0.18
C GLY A 67 20.45 3.58 -1.42
N ARG A 68 19.81 2.75 -2.24
CA ARG A 68 19.05 3.20 -3.43
C ARG A 68 17.56 3.30 -3.11
N LEU A 69 16.90 4.33 -3.64
CA LEU A 69 15.46 4.55 -3.46
C LEU A 69 14.67 3.87 -4.58
N TYR A 70 13.57 3.22 -4.21
CA TYR A 70 12.64 2.56 -5.10
C TYR A 70 11.22 2.95 -4.75
N ASP A 71 10.41 3.11 -5.78
CA ASP A 71 8.97 3.19 -5.66
C ASP A 71 8.41 1.77 -5.86
N CYS A 72 7.57 1.34 -4.94
CA CYS A 72 7.08 -0.03 -4.85
C CYS A 72 5.55 -0.06 -4.77
N LYS A 73 4.97 -1.17 -5.22
CA LYS A 73 3.57 -1.53 -5.05
C LYS A 73 3.47 -2.93 -4.45
N TYR A 74 2.57 -3.08 -3.49
CA TYR A 74 2.15 -4.33 -2.90
C TYR A 74 0.70 -4.61 -3.28
N PHE A 75 0.45 -5.73 -3.97
CA PHE A 75 -0.88 -6.16 -4.38
C PHE A 75 -0.97 -7.69 -4.33
N ARG A 76 -2.00 -8.24 -3.67
CA ARG A 76 -2.26 -9.69 -3.58
C ARG A 76 -1.00 -10.50 -3.23
N SER A 77 -0.25 -10.07 -2.22
CA SER A 77 0.99 -10.73 -1.76
C SER A 77 2.17 -10.70 -2.74
N ALA A 78 2.11 -9.86 -3.77
CA ALA A 78 3.22 -9.59 -4.68
C ALA A 78 3.76 -8.18 -4.46
N VAL A 79 5.09 -8.07 -4.49
CA VAL A 79 5.82 -6.80 -4.51
C VAL A 79 6.33 -6.56 -5.92
N SER A 80 6.25 -5.31 -6.37
CA SER A 80 6.90 -4.85 -7.59
C SER A 80 7.54 -3.49 -7.30
N CYS A 81 8.81 -3.33 -7.65
CA CYS A 81 9.55 -2.10 -7.38
C CYS A 81 10.29 -1.63 -8.62
N TRP A 82 10.31 -0.31 -8.83
CA TRP A 82 11.10 0.38 -9.86
C TRP A 82 12.00 1.41 -9.21
N ARG A 83 13.15 1.68 -9.83
CA ARG A 83 14.06 2.71 -9.32
C ARG A 83 13.34 4.06 -9.32
N ALA A 84 13.35 4.74 -8.18
CA ALA A 84 12.77 6.07 -8.07
C ALA A 84 13.51 7.01 -9.04
N SER A 85 12.74 7.80 -9.78
CA SER A 85 13.24 8.76 -10.79
C SER A 85 13.72 10.05 -10.14
#